data_AF-A0A8S0W4Q4-F1
#
_entry.id   AF-A0A8S0W4Q4-F1
#
_cell.length_a   1.000
_cell.length_b   1.000
_cell.length_c   1.000
_cell.angle_alpha   90.00
_cell.angle_beta   90.00
_cell.angle_gamma   90.00
#
_symmetry.space_group_name_H-M   'P 1'
#
loop_
_entity.id
_entity.type
_entity.pdbx_description
1 polymer ?
#
loop_
_entity_poly.entity_id
_entity_poly.type
_entity_poly.pdbx_seq_one_letter_code
_entity_poly.pdbx_strand_id
1 'polypeptide(L)'
;MPLMLLSEDLLSGIMECLDGVSMLSMALTCRLLYQIFRSARIQYIYELGVSSMQDSGSGRPAEELLAALRDRQNAWRGLNWKSVETVKASRPFTIIEHVAGAFAQAYGQFLSVSWLPSATRHGTLATTDMGSRIRDFVIDVAQDLVIVMHEEWTGGIGRANLYCRTISTSEPHPACSSPSPVSFEVRQLTNVMFSLKLEVASDVLFVTVWTGPALRLMIWNWKTGLLIHDSLDELAPLVFELDIVRRDVFILTSVADSGKIFVYQIDPTVSRAPVLIVTLSLPKNNVNIIRFTARSGQFQERPTPGTLFMPSPTSRTHVFSFEGEDRSCYTLFIRSSTFLRYVDQGCKGLEVPWSGWGEKETRLMEQRMEGDWRRYVHGHRVVCNSIDKQGVDVLDFSPFSTSKYSSPMPGSQGQQYFSGDPTVISKDEGSFEEDVVTRLPYHVASREVENTPHAYLIDEERIVGMMFRTDAFELTVYSF
;
A
#
# COMPACT_ATOMS: atom_id res chain seq x y z
N MET A 1 -12.70 -39.24 17.89
CA MET A 1 -11.82 -40.43 18.06
C MET A 1 -10.91 -40.72 16.85
N PRO A 2 -11.29 -40.49 15.56
CA PRO A 2 -10.42 -40.82 14.41
C PRO A 2 -9.11 -40.02 14.32
N LEU A 3 -9.11 -38.74 14.71
CA LEU A 3 -7.93 -37.87 14.59
C LEU A 3 -6.73 -38.35 15.43
N MET A 4 -6.99 -38.97 16.59
CA MET A 4 -5.93 -39.45 17.50
C MET A 4 -5.22 -40.71 17.01
N LEU A 5 -5.65 -41.29 15.87
CA LEU A 5 -5.00 -42.43 15.22
C LEU A 5 -3.96 -42.00 14.19
N LEU A 6 -3.88 -40.70 13.88
CA LEU A 6 -2.90 -40.14 12.95
C LEU A 6 -1.55 -39.95 13.64
N SER A 7 -0.45 -40.03 12.87
CA SER A 7 0.88 -39.69 13.38
C SER A 7 1.00 -38.20 13.71
N GLU A 8 1.97 -37.84 14.56
CA GLU A 8 2.25 -36.43 14.89
C GLU A 8 2.57 -35.60 13.64
N ASP A 9 3.29 -36.17 12.67
CA ASP A 9 3.60 -35.51 11.39
C ASP A 9 2.33 -35.16 10.60
N LEU A 10 1.36 -36.08 10.53
CA LEU A 10 0.09 -35.83 9.86
C LEU A 10 -0.76 -34.79 10.60
N LEU A 11 -0.77 -34.85 11.94
CA LEU A 11 -1.45 -33.86 12.76
C LEU A 11 -0.83 -32.47 12.62
N SER A 12 0.49 -32.38 12.57
CA SER A 12 1.22 -31.14 12.29
C SER A 12 0.86 -30.62 10.90
N GLY A 13 0.92 -31.46 9.87
CA GLY A 13 0.56 -31.08 8.49
C GLY A 13 -0.89 -30.61 8.35
N ILE A 14 -1.84 -31.23 9.07
CA ILE A 14 -3.22 -30.74 9.15
C ILE A 14 -3.26 -29.36 9.79
N MET A 15 -2.56 -29.17 10.90
CA MET A 15 -2.53 -27.90 11.64
C MET A 15 -1.90 -26.77 10.82
N GLU A 16 -0.90 -27.04 9.97
CA GLU A 16 -0.32 -26.06 9.04
C GLU A 16 -1.34 -25.52 8.02
N CYS A 17 -2.41 -26.28 7.74
CA CYS A 17 -3.44 -25.92 6.77
C CYS A 17 -4.61 -25.14 7.39
N LEU A 18 -4.61 -24.89 8.70
CA LEU A 18 -5.69 -24.22 9.42
C LEU A 18 -5.45 -22.71 9.54
N ASP A 19 -6.52 -21.92 9.68
CA ASP A 19 -6.40 -20.54 10.14
C ASP A 19 -6.02 -20.49 11.64
N GLY A 20 -5.58 -19.33 12.13
CA GLY A 20 -5.13 -19.19 13.52
C GLY A 20 -6.19 -19.50 14.58
N VAL A 21 -7.47 -19.23 14.32
CA VAL A 21 -8.58 -19.53 15.25
C VAL A 21 -8.83 -21.04 15.30
N SER A 22 -8.81 -21.68 14.15
CA SER A 22 -8.94 -23.12 13.99
C SER A 22 -7.76 -23.86 14.64
N MET A 23 -6.53 -23.35 14.51
CA MET A 23 -5.35 -23.88 15.20
C MET A 23 -5.50 -23.83 16.72
N LEU A 24 -5.92 -22.68 17.27
CA LEU A 24 -6.16 -22.53 18.71
C LEU A 24 -7.26 -23.48 19.19
N SER A 25 -8.37 -23.55 18.45
CA SER A 25 -9.49 -24.44 18.77
C SER A 25 -9.03 -25.90 18.81
N MET A 26 -8.22 -26.33 17.84
CA MET A 26 -7.63 -27.67 17.80
C MET A 26 -6.68 -27.91 18.98
N ALA A 27 -5.83 -26.94 19.33
CA ALA A 27 -4.91 -27.02 20.46
C ALA A 27 -5.63 -27.15 21.82
N LEU A 28 -6.84 -26.58 21.95
CA LEU A 28 -7.66 -26.65 23.17
C LEU A 28 -8.35 -28.01 23.37
N THR A 29 -8.35 -28.89 22.36
CA THR A 29 -9.09 -30.17 22.46
C THR A 29 -8.37 -31.24 23.29
N CYS A 30 -7.04 -31.36 23.21
CA CYS A 30 -6.28 -32.35 23.95
C CYS A 30 -4.80 -31.97 24.13
N ARG A 31 -4.10 -32.65 25.05
CA ARG A 31 -2.68 -32.37 25.39
C ARG A 31 -1.72 -32.60 24.21
N LEU A 32 -1.96 -33.64 23.41
CA LEU A 32 -1.11 -33.95 22.24
C LEU A 32 -1.16 -32.80 21.22
N LEU A 33 -2.37 -32.36 20.87
CA LEU A 33 -2.57 -31.26 19.92
C LEU A 33 -2.06 -29.92 20.46
N TYR A 34 -2.16 -29.71 21.78
CA TYR A 34 -1.51 -28.57 22.43
C TYR A 34 0.02 -28.63 22.31
N GLN A 35 0.65 -29.79 22.49
CA GLN A 35 2.10 -29.95 22.34
C GLN A 35 2.55 -29.70 20.89
N ILE A 36 1.81 -30.21 19.90
CA ILE A 36 2.07 -29.94 18.47
C ILE A 36 1.95 -28.45 18.18
N PHE A 37 0.90 -27.79 18.70
CA PHE A 37 0.72 -26.35 18.57
C PHE A 37 1.89 -25.56 19.16
N ARG A 38 2.52 -26.05 20.23
CA ARG A 38 3.67 -25.43 20.89
C ARG A 38 4.99 -25.62 20.16
N SER A 39 5.05 -26.43 19.10
CA SER A 39 6.23 -26.56 18.25
C SER A 39 6.57 -25.22 17.58
N ALA A 40 7.86 -24.99 17.32
CA ALA A 40 8.32 -23.74 16.72
C ALA A 40 7.68 -23.48 15.35
N ARG A 41 7.52 -24.53 14.55
CA ARG A 41 6.91 -24.47 13.20
C ARG A 41 5.46 -24.02 13.25
N ILE A 42 4.63 -24.64 14.09
CA ILE A 42 3.22 -24.26 14.19
C ILE A 42 3.06 -22.88 14.84
N GLN A 43 3.83 -22.58 15.89
CA GLN A 43 3.86 -21.24 16.48
C GLN A 43 4.22 -20.16 15.46
N TYR A 44 5.19 -20.45 14.57
CA TYR A 44 5.59 -19.55 13.52
C TYR A 44 4.46 -19.27 12.52
N ILE A 45 3.79 -20.32 12.00
CA ILE A 45 2.65 -20.17 11.09
C ILE A 45 1.50 -19.40 11.75
N TYR A 46 1.19 -19.74 13.01
CA TYR A 46 0.18 -19.04 13.80
C TYR A 46 0.52 -17.54 13.95
N GLU A 47 1.76 -17.21 14.32
CA GLU A 47 2.22 -15.83 14.50
C GLU A 47 2.22 -15.04 13.19
N LEU A 48 2.56 -15.66 12.06
CA LEU A 48 2.43 -15.05 10.73
C LEU A 48 0.97 -14.67 10.45
N GLY A 49 0.04 -15.62 10.65
CA GLY A 49 -1.39 -15.39 10.43
C GLY A 49 -1.94 -14.27 11.31
N VAL A 50 -1.62 -14.28 12.61
CA VAL A 50 -2.01 -13.22 13.56
C VAL A 50 -1.45 -11.85 13.14
N SER A 51 -0.23 -11.83 12.62
CA SER A 51 0.41 -10.58 12.16
C SER A 51 0.00 -10.14 10.77
N SER A 52 -0.85 -10.91 10.07
CA SER A 52 -1.14 -10.68 8.66
C SER A 52 0.11 -10.60 7.79
N MET A 53 1.05 -11.52 8.03
CA MET A 53 2.32 -11.65 7.33
C MET A 53 2.40 -12.99 6.58
N GLN A 54 3.29 -13.06 5.60
CA GLN A 54 3.64 -14.27 4.87
C GLN A 54 5.16 -14.49 4.95
N ASP A 55 5.57 -15.76 4.88
CA ASP A 55 6.98 -16.14 4.80
C ASP A 55 7.53 -15.79 3.41
N SER A 56 8.70 -15.15 3.37
CA SER A 56 9.38 -14.82 2.11
C SER A 56 10.13 -16.01 1.47
N GLY A 57 10.12 -17.18 2.10
CA GLY A 57 10.78 -18.40 1.61
C GLY A 57 12.29 -18.45 1.90
N SER A 58 12.73 -17.89 3.03
CA SER A 58 14.17 -17.73 3.34
C SER A 58 14.93 -19.05 3.57
N GLY A 59 14.23 -20.16 3.82
CA GLY A 59 14.82 -21.46 4.15
C GLY A 59 15.44 -21.56 5.55
N ARG A 60 15.31 -20.53 6.40
CA ARG A 60 15.82 -20.54 7.78
C ARG A 60 15.00 -21.47 8.68
N PRO A 61 15.58 -21.98 9.78
CA PRO A 61 14.86 -22.77 10.77
C PRO A 61 13.66 -21.99 11.36
N ALA A 62 12.56 -22.69 11.63
CA ALA A 62 11.34 -22.07 12.15
C ALA A 62 11.55 -21.36 13.50
N GLU A 63 12.50 -21.83 14.33
CA GLU A 63 12.87 -21.21 15.60
C GLU A 63 13.46 -19.80 15.41
N GLU A 64 14.38 -19.66 14.45
CA GLU A 64 15.00 -18.38 14.12
C GLU A 64 13.96 -17.42 13.51
N LEU A 65 13.11 -17.93 12.61
CA LEU A 65 12.06 -17.13 11.99
C LEU A 65 11.01 -16.67 13.00
N LEU A 66 10.61 -17.53 13.93
CA LEU A 66 9.72 -17.19 15.02
C LEU A 66 10.31 -16.12 15.93
N ALA A 67 11.60 -16.25 16.28
CA ALA A 67 12.30 -15.25 17.09
C ALA A 67 12.37 -13.89 16.38
N ALA A 68 12.75 -13.88 15.10
CA ALA A 68 12.81 -12.67 14.29
C ALA A 68 11.44 -12.01 14.10
N LEU A 69 10.38 -12.80 13.89
CA LEU A 69 9.01 -12.28 13.77
C LEU A 69 8.54 -11.63 15.07
N ARG A 70 8.85 -12.24 16.23
CA ARG A 70 8.50 -11.68 17.54
C ARG A 70 9.28 -10.41 17.87
N ASP A 71 10.58 -10.39 17.58
CA ASP A 71 11.41 -9.18 17.72
C ASP A 71 10.81 -8.03 16.88
N ARG A 72 10.52 -8.30 15.61
CA ARG A 72 9.84 -7.37 14.70
C ARG A 72 8.51 -6.86 15.26
N GLN A 73 7.62 -7.75 15.69
CA GLN A 73 6.33 -7.36 16.27
C GLN A 73 6.52 -6.42 17.47
N ASN A 74 7.44 -6.77 18.37
CA ASN A 74 7.71 -5.97 19.57
C ASN A 74 8.30 -4.60 19.21
N ALA A 75 9.17 -4.54 18.20
CA ALA A 75 9.77 -3.31 17.72
C ALA A 75 8.71 -2.35 17.16
N TRP A 76 7.81 -2.83 16.28
CA TRP A 76 6.71 -2.02 15.73
C TRP A 76 5.67 -1.62 16.78
N ARG A 77 5.34 -2.52 17.72
CA ARG A 77 4.44 -2.20 18.82
C ARG A 77 4.95 -1.04 19.65
N GLY A 78 6.20 -1.12 20.11
CA GLY A 78 6.81 -0.11 20.97
C GLY A 78 7.35 1.12 20.25
N LEU A 79 7.28 1.14 18.92
CA LEU A 79 8.11 1.99 18.07
C LEU A 79 9.58 2.00 18.51
N ASN A 80 10.12 0.84 18.89
CA ASN A 80 11.49 0.68 19.38
C ASN A 80 12.46 0.53 18.21
N TRP A 81 12.75 1.63 17.51
CA TRP A 81 13.78 1.64 16.48
C TRP A 81 15.18 1.43 17.08
N LYS A 82 16.00 0.66 16.37
CA LYS A 82 17.38 0.30 16.71
C LYS A 82 18.41 1.35 16.26
N SER A 83 18.12 2.09 15.20
CA SER A 83 18.97 3.18 14.71
C SER A 83 18.15 4.34 14.15
N VAL A 84 18.76 5.54 14.19
CA VAL A 84 18.26 6.75 13.55
C VAL A 84 19.39 7.33 12.73
N GLU A 85 19.17 7.48 11.42
CA GLU A 85 20.18 7.98 10.49
C GLU A 85 19.60 9.09 9.62
N THR A 86 20.42 10.10 9.31
CA THR A 86 20.03 11.17 8.39
C THR A 86 20.67 10.92 7.03
N VAL A 87 19.83 10.74 6.01
CA VAL A 87 20.25 10.60 4.61
C VAL A 87 19.97 11.93 3.90
N LYS A 88 21.02 12.53 3.34
CA LYS A 88 20.86 13.71 2.48
C LYS A 88 20.37 13.22 1.14
N ALA A 89 19.18 13.65 0.71
CA ALA A 89 18.78 13.40 -0.67
C ALA A 89 19.34 14.50 -1.58
N SER A 90 19.30 14.21 -2.87
CA SER A 90 19.90 15.07 -3.88
C SER A 90 19.06 16.35 -4.05
N ARG A 91 19.57 17.29 -4.85
CA ARG A 91 18.95 18.54 -5.33
C ARG A 91 17.42 18.45 -5.56
N PRO A 92 16.69 19.59 -5.60
CA PRO A 92 15.23 19.58 -5.73
C PRO A 92 14.76 18.60 -6.81
N PHE A 93 14.12 17.54 -6.35
CA PHE A 93 13.58 16.48 -7.18
C PHE A 93 12.23 16.89 -7.73
N THR A 94 11.84 16.29 -8.86
CA THR A 94 10.48 16.47 -9.40
C THR A 94 9.56 15.35 -8.94
N ILE A 95 10.11 14.14 -8.75
CA ILE A 95 9.35 12.90 -8.56
C ILE A 95 10.13 11.98 -7.63
N ILE A 96 9.42 11.32 -6.71
CA ILE A 96 9.98 10.39 -5.73
C ILE A 96 9.16 9.11 -5.67
N GLU A 97 9.84 8.01 -5.41
CA GLU A 97 9.24 6.71 -5.09
C GLU A 97 9.96 6.08 -3.90
N HIS A 98 9.22 5.39 -3.04
CA HIS A 98 9.77 4.69 -1.88
C HIS A 98 9.19 3.28 -1.78
N VAL A 99 10.06 2.29 -1.93
CA VAL A 99 9.70 0.87 -2.04
C VAL A 99 10.77 0.02 -1.38
N ALA A 100 10.41 -0.74 -0.34
CA ALA A 100 11.27 -1.77 0.28
C ALA A 100 12.72 -1.29 0.52
N GLY A 101 12.88 -0.13 1.16
CA GLY A 101 14.17 0.49 1.45
C GLY A 101 14.81 1.24 0.29
N ALA A 102 14.31 1.16 -0.94
CA ALA A 102 14.77 1.98 -2.04
C ALA A 102 14.00 3.32 -2.04
N PHE A 103 14.70 4.41 -1.81
CA PHE A 103 14.22 5.78 -2.05
C PHE A 103 14.77 6.27 -3.39
N ALA A 104 13.92 6.28 -4.41
CA ALA A 104 14.28 6.71 -5.75
C ALA A 104 13.77 8.13 -6.01
N GLN A 105 14.57 8.93 -6.69
CA GLN A 105 14.25 10.32 -7.05
C GLN A 105 14.74 10.62 -8.47
N ALA A 106 13.95 11.38 -9.21
CA ALA A 106 14.30 11.83 -10.56
C ALA A 106 14.53 13.35 -10.59
N TYR A 107 15.61 13.76 -11.26
CA TYR A 107 15.91 15.17 -11.55
C TYR A 107 16.48 15.33 -12.96
N GLY A 108 15.74 16.00 -13.85
CA GLY A 108 16.12 16.11 -15.25
C GLY A 108 16.19 14.73 -15.92
N GLN A 109 17.39 14.33 -16.36
CA GLN A 109 17.65 13.02 -16.96
C GLN A 109 18.24 11.98 -15.98
N PHE A 110 18.48 12.37 -14.74
CA PHE A 110 19.14 11.50 -13.77
C PHE A 110 18.11 10.82 -12.87
N LEU A 111 18.29 9.51 -12.70
CA LEU A 111 17.61 8.70 -11.70
C LEU A 111 18.60 8.40 -10.58
N SER A 112 18.26 8.79 -9.36
CA SER A 112 19.07 8.55 -8.17
C SER A 112 18.31 7.61 -7.25
N VAL A 113 18.94 6.52 -6.84
CA VAL A 113 18.35 5.50 -5.95
C VAL A 113 19.21 5.40 -4.70
N SER A 114 18.64 5.80 -3.58
CA SER A 114 19.22 5.64 -2.24
C SER A 114 18.63 4.40 -1.59
N TRP A 115 19.45 3.38 -1.36
CA TRP A 115 19.09 2.27 -0.49
C TRP A 115 19.25 2.75 0.95
N LEU A 116 18.13 2.90 1.65
CA LEU A 116 18.09 3.46 2.99
C LEU A 116 18.68 2.47 4.01
N PRO A 117 19.39 2.98 5.03
CA PRO A 117 19.93 2.14 6.09
C PRO A 117 18.83 1.35 6.80
N SER A 118 19.17 0.17 7.30
CA SER A 118 18.35 -0.63 8.22
C SER A 118 19.16 -0.95 9.47
N ALA A 119 18.57 -1.61 10.46
CA ALA A 119 19.30 -2.08 11.64
C ALA A 119 20.48 -3.02 11.31
N THR A 120 20.53 -3.61 10.10
CA THR A 120 21.57 -4.59 9.72
C THR A 120 22.36 -4.21 8.48
N ARG A 121 22.01 -3.11 7.78
CA ARG A 121 22.64 -2.72 6.52
C ARG A 121 22.85 -1.21 6.45
N HIS A 122 24.04 -0.80 6.03
CA HIS A 122 24.32 0.59 5.72
C HIS A 122 23.61 1.04 4.44
N GLY A 123 23.30 2.33 4.39
CA GLY A 123 22.73 2.92 3.19
C GLY A 123 23.73 3.01 2.04
N THR A 124 23.23 2.96 0.81
CA THR A 124 24.03 3.19 -0.41
C THR A 124 23.31 4.12 -1.37
N LEU A 125 24.05 4.75 -2.27
CA LEU A 125 23.53 5.68 -3.26
C LEU A 125 24.05 5.30 -4.64
N ALA A 126 23.14 5.08 -5.58
CA ALA A 126 23.43 4.97 -7.00
C ALA A 126 22.79 6.14 -7.74
N THR A 127 23.43 6.62 -8.79
CA THR A 127 22.86 7.64 -9.68
C THR A 127 23.22 7.32 -11.10
N THR A 128 22.22 7.32 -11.97
CA THR A 128 22.37 6.92 -13.35
C THR A 128 21.76 7.97 -14.26
N ASP A 129 22.46 8.24 -15.36
CA ASP A 129 21.95 9.06 -16.45
C ASP A 129 21.06 8.20 -17.36
N MET A 130 19.80 8.60 -17.52
CA MET A 130 18.82 7.91 -18.35
C MET A 130 18.85 8.39 -19.82
N GLY A 131 19.71 9.37 -20.13
CA GLY A 131 19.92 9.91 -21.48
C GLY A 131 18.81 10.84 -21.97
N SER A 132 17.70 10.95 -21.27
CA SER A 132 16.57 11.83 -21.61
C SER A 132 15.83 12.26 -20.35
N ARG A 133 15.09 13.36 -20.45
CA ARG A 133 14.35 13.91 -19.32
C ARG A 133 13.28 12.92 -18.85
N ILE A 134 13.35 12.55 -17.58
CA ILE A 134 12.38 11.71 -16.91
C ILE A 134 11.15 12.55 -16.60
N ARG A 135 9.98 12.12 -17.12
CA ARG A 135 8.69 12.76 -16.87
C ARG A 135 7.92 12.08 -15.73
N ASP A 136 8.03 10.77 -15.60
CA ASP A 136 7.54 9.97 -14.46
C ASP A 136 8.29 8.64 -14.41
N PHE A 137 8.26 7.94 -13.28
CA PHE A 137 8.79 6.59 -13.17
C PHE A 137 8.10 5.79 -12.06
N VAL A 138 8.17 4.47 -12.16
CA VAL A 138 7.77 3.55 -11.08
C VAL A 138 8.85 2.47 -10.94
N ILE A 139 9.09 2.03 -9.71
CA ILE A 139 10.07 0.96 -9.39
C ILE A 139 9.36 -0.27 -8.83
N ASP A 140 9.86 -1.47 -9.09
CA ASP A 140 9.53 -2.69 -8.34
C ASP A 140 10.85 -3.39 -7.96
N VAL A 141 11.24 -3.19 -6.71
CA VAL A 141 12.50 -3.70 -6.15
C VAL A 141 12.57 -5.23 -6.19
N ALA A 142 11.44 -5.93 -6.02
CA ALA A 142 11.44 -7.39 -5.99
C ALA A 142 11.77 -8.00 -7.37
N GLN A 143 11.59 -7.23 -8.44
CA GLN A 143 11.92 -7.62 -9.80
C GLN A 143 13.18 -6.93 -10.35
N ASP A 144 13.86 -6.11 -9.53
CA ASP A 144 14.94 -5.21 -10.01
C ASP A 144 14.46 -4.33 -11.18
N LEU A 145 13.22 -3.83 -11.14
CA LEU A 145 12.57 -3.14 -12.26
C LEU A 145 12.43 -1.65 -12.00
N VAL A 146 12.78 -0.82 -12.98
CA VAL A 146 12.31 0.56 -13.10
C VAL A 146 11.68 0.76 -14.47
N ILE A 147 10.46 1.33 -14.49
CA ILE A 147 9.80 1.77 -15.71
C ILE A 147 9.89 3.29 -15.73
N VAL A 148 10.65 3.82 -16.68
CA VAL A 148 10.88 5.26 -16.85
C VAL A 148 10.09 5.77 -18.04
N MET A 149 9.41 6.89 -17.85
CA MET A 149 8.67 7.56 -18.91
C MET A 149 9.42 8.80 -19.41
N HIS A 150 9.64 8.85 -20.72
CA HIS A 150 10.07 10.04 -21.43
C HIS A 150 8.92 10.61 -22.24
N GLU A 151 8.94 11.91 -22.48
CA GLU A 151 7.93 12.60 -23.27
C GLU A 151 8.59 13.42 -24.38
N GLU A 152 8.10 13.23 -25.60
CA GLU A 152 8.54 13.95 -26.79
C GLU A 152 7.35 14.72 -27.36
N TRP A 153 7.55 16.00 -27.65
CA TRP A 153 6.48 16.86 -28.19
C TRP A 153 6.77 17.22 -29.64
N THR A 154 5.83 16.88 -30.53
CA THR A 154 5.90 17.26 -31.95
C THR A 154 4.55 17.77 -32.43
N GLY A 155 4.49 19.00 -32.94
CA GLY A 155 3.27 19.56 -33.52
C GLY A 155 2.04 19.61 -32.59
N GLY A 156 2.24 19.76 -31.27
CA GLY A 156 1.15 19.80 -30.28
C GLY A 156 0.63 18.42 -29.83
N ILE A 157 1.20 17.33 -30.35
CA ILE A 157 0.94 15.97 -29.88
C ILE A 157 2.15 15.51 -29.08
N GLY A 158 1.92 15.15 -27.81
CA GLY A 158 2.91 14.53 -26.96
C GLY A 158 2.95 13.03 -27.25
N ARG A 159 4.14 12.45 -27.32
CA ARG A 159 4.35 11.00 -27.37
C ARG A 159 5.06 10.61 -26.08
N ALA A 160 4.40 9.78 -25.28
CA ALA A 160 5.00 9.19 -24.10
C ALA A 160 5.66 7.87 -24.49
N ASN A 161 6.89 7.66 -24.05
CA ASN A 161 7.68 6.45 -24.28
C ASN A 161 8.06 5.84 -22.93
N LEU A 162 7.71 4.58 -22.72
CA LEU A 162 7.98 3.82 -21.49
C LEU A 162 9.14 2.84 -21.73
N TYR A 163 10.17 2.95 -20.90
CA TYR A 163 11.37 2.12 -20.95
C TYR A 163 11.45 1.25 -19.69
N CYS A 164 11.46 -0.07 -19.87
CA CYS A 164 11.69 -1.03 -18.79
C CYS A 164 13.20 -1.27 -18.64
N ARG A 165 13.75 -0.92 -17.48
CA ARG A 165 15.18 -1.07 -17.17
C ARG A 165 15.38 -1.76 -15.82
N THR A 166 16.60 -2.22 -15.57
CA THR A 166 16.99 -2.71 -14.26
C THR A 166 17.28 -1.55 -13.29
N ILE A 167 16.94 -1.69 -12.00
CA ILE A 167 17.33 -0.68 -10.99
C ILE A 167 18.84 -0.75 -10.77
N SER A 168 19.38 -1.96 -10.69
CA SER A 168 20.77 -2.23 -10.34
C SER A 168 21.80 -1.74 -11.38
N THR A 169 21.49 -1.88 -12.68
CA THR A 169 22.43 -1.56 -13.77
C THR A 169 21.90 -0.53 -14.77
N SER A 170 20.60 -0.19 -14.73
CA SER A 170 19.93 0.65 -15.74
C SER A 170 19.97 0.09 -17.17
N GLU A 171 20.27 -1.20 -17.33
CA GLU A 171 20.21 -1.87 -18.62
C GLU A 171 18.77 -2.25 -18.98
N PRO A 172 18.44 -2.52 -20.26
CA PRO A 172 17.13 -3.04 -20.63
C PRO A 172 16.74 -4.25 -19.79
N HIS A 173 15.52 -4.23 -19.24
CA HIS A 173 15.10 -5.26 -18.31
C HIS A 173 14.97 -6.63 -19.01
N PRO A 174 15.60 -7.72 -18.52
CA PRO A 174 15.68 -9.00 -19.24
C PRO A 174 14.34 -9.70 -19.44
N ALA A 175 13.35 -9.42 -18.58
CA ALA A 175 11.98 -9.95 -18.72
C ALA A 175 11.12 -9.19 -19.75
N CYS A 176 11.60 -8.08 -20.30
CA CYS A 176 10.90 -7.33 -21.33
C CYS A 176 11.20 -7.97 -22.70
N SER A 177 10.18 -8.53 -23.34
CA SER A 177 10.31 -9.24 -24.61
C SER A 177 10.56 -8.31 -25.80
N SER A 178 10.12 -7.05 -25.69
CA SER A 178 10.34 -6.03 -26.72
C SER A 178 11.58 -5.19 -26.38
N PRO A 179 12.55 -5.03 -27.31
CA PRO A 179 13.65 -4.10 -27.15
C PRO A 179 13.22 -2.64 -27.37
N SER A 180 12.04 -2.41 -27.97
CA SER A 180 11.51 -1.08 -28.24
C SER A 180 10.62 -0.60 -27.07
N PRO A 181 10.64 0.70 -26.74
CA PRO A 181 9.77 1.26 -25.72
C PRO A 181 8.30 1.11 -26.09
N VAL A 182 7.46 0.96 -25.08
CA VAL A 182 6.01 1.07 -25.25
C VAL A 182 5.66 2.54 -25.43
N SER A 183 4.97 2.90 -26.51
CA SER A 183 4.58 4.29 -26.79
C SER A 183 3.07 4.48 -26.79
N PHE A 184 2.61 5.66 -26.36
CA PHE A 184 1.24 6.11 -26.57
C PHE A 184 1.18 7.62 -26.81
N GLU A 185 0.14 8.06 -27.51
CA GLU A 185 -0.11 9.49 -27.74
C GLU A 185 -0.79 10.11 -26.53
N VAL A 186 -0.27 11.27 -26.12
CA VAL A 186 -0.86 12.17 -25.15
C VAL A 186 -1.40 13.36 -25.94
N ARG A 187 -2.72 13.41 -26.11
CA ARG A 187 -3.39 14.52 -26.79
C ARG A 187 -3.52 15.69 -25.84
N GLN A 188 -2.89 16.80 -26.20
CA GLN A 188 -3.06 18.04 -25.47
C GLN A 188 -4.40 18.67 -25.85
N LEU A 189 -5.47 18.35 -25.11
CA LEU A 189 -6.78 18.98 -25.35
C LEU A 189 -6.80 20.46 -24.91
N THR A 190 -5.94 20.86 -23.97
CA THR A 190 -5.89 22.23 -23.42
C THR A 190 -4.49 22.61 -22.88
N ASN A 191 -4.26 23.89 -22.56
CA ASN A 191 -3.05 24.39 -21.88
C ASN A 191 -2.91 23.93 -20.41
N VAL A 192 -3.78 23.03 -19.93
CA VAL A 192 -3.78 22.59 -18.52
C VAL A 192 -2.71 21.50 -18.32
N MET A 193 -2.03 21.54 -17.17
CA MET A 193 -1.04 20.53 -16.79
C MET A 193 -1.66 19.13 -16.79
N PHE A 194 -1.12 18.22 -17.59
CA PHE A 194 -1.42 16.79 -17.50
C PHE A 194 -0.73 16.23 -16.26
N SER A 195 -1.53 15.75 -15.31
CA SER A 195 -1.02 14.85 -14.27
C SER A 195 -0.98 13.44 -14.84
N LEU A 196 0.13 12.75 -14.62
CA LEU A 196 0.32 11.36 -15.00
C LEU A 196 0.77 10.60 -13.77
N LYS A 197 0.35 9.35 -13.67
CA LYS A 197 0.79 8.43 -12.62
C LYS A 197 1.01 7.04 -13.21
N LEU A 198 2.15 6.46 -12.87
CA LEU A 198 2.52 5.08 -13.16
C LEU A 198 2.38 4.22 -11.91
N GLU A 199 1.76 3.05 -12.04
CA GLU A 199 1.73 2.05 -10.98
C GLU A 199 1.96 0.65 -11.56
N VAL A 200 2.76 -0.17 -10.90
CA VAL A 200 3.10 -1.52 -11.36
C VAL A 200 2.63 -2.57 -10.36
N ALA A 201 2.09 -3.66 -10.89
CA ALA A 201 1.73 -4.86 -10.14
C ALA A 201 2.18 -6.11 -10.89
N SER A 202 3.31 -6.68 -10.44
CA SER A 202 3.91 -7.84 -11.08
C SER A 202 4.26 -7.56 -12.55
N ASP A 203 3.57 -8.16 -13.52
CA ASP A 203 3.73 -7.94 -14.96
C ASP A 203 2.75 -6.91 -15.55
N VAL A 204 1.88 -6.32 -14.74
CA VAL A 204 0.88 -5.34 -15.16
C VAL A 204 1.33 -3.91 -14.82
N LEU A 205 1.30 -3.02 -15.80
CA LEU A 205 1.54 -1.59 -15.66
C LEU A 205 0.24 -0.83 -15.87
N PHE A 206 -0.14 0.00 -14.89
CA PHE A 206 -1.23 0.95 -14.95
C PHE A 206 -0.67 2.34 -15.23
N VAL A 207 -1.23 3.01 -16.22
CA VAL A 207 -0.89 4.38 -16.60
C VAL A 207 -2.16 5.20 -16.58
N THR A 208 -2.25 6.15 -15.65
CA THR A 208 -3.37 7.09 -15.60
C THR A 208 -2.92 8.46 -16.08
N VAL A 209 -3.66 9.02 -17.03
CA VAL A 209 -3.39 10.33 -17.62
C VAL A 209 -4.61 11.22 -17.43
N TRP A 210 -4.45 12.33 -16.72
CA TRP A 210 -5.48 13.35 -16.57
C TRP A 210 -5.43 14.30 -17.78
N THR A 211 -6.47 14.28 -18.61
CA THR A 211 -6.54 15.09 -19.85
C THR A 211 -7.44 16.33 -19.71
N GLY A 212 -7.74 16.75 -18.48
CA GLY A 212 -8.66 17.84 -18.17
C GLY A 212 -9.94 17.29 -17.54
N PRO A 213 -11.04 17.08 -18.31
CA PRO A 213 -12.33 16.66 -17.75
C PRO A 213 -12.40 15.16 -17.41
N ALA A 214 -11.44 14.35 -17.87
CA ALA A 214 -11.49 12.91 -17.73
C ALA A 214 -10.11 12.30 -17.43
N LEU A 215 -10.14 11.17 -16.72
CA LEU A 215 -9.01 10.27 -16.54
C LEU A 215 -8.99 9.28 -17.71
N ARG A 216 -7.86 9.15 -18.40
CA ARG A 216 -7.58 8.02 -19.29
C ARG A 216 -6.75 6.98 -18.53
N LEU A 217 -7.21 5.75 -18.49
CA LEU A 217 -6.52 4.59 -17.94
C LEU A 217 -6.03 3.70 -19.07
N MET A 218 -4.72 3.45 -19.10
CA MET A 218 -4.11 2.41 -19.94
C MET A 218 -3.51 1.33 -19.06
N ILE A 219 -3.74 0.08 -19.45
CA ILE A 219 -3.25 -1.10 -18.74
C ILE A 219 -2.43 -1.92 -19.73
N TRP A 220 -1.18 -2.20 -19.37
CA TRP A 220 -0.24 -2.95 -20.20
C TRP A 220 0.29 -4.15 -19.45
N ASN A 221 0.54 -5.24 -20.17
CA ASN A 221 1.47 -6.25 -19.72
C ASN A 221 2.87 -5.80 -20.15
N TRP A 222 3.67 -5.25 -19.22
CA TRP A 222 4.96 -4.62 -19.58
C TRP A 222 6.01 -5.64 -20.04
N LYS A 223 5.88 -6.91 -19.66
CA LYS A 223 6.79 -7.99 -20.10
C LYS A 223 6.61 -8.34 -21.57
N THR A 224 5.37 -8.32 -22.05
CA THR A 224 5.02 -8.69 -23.42
C THR A 224 4.83 -7.49 -24.34
N GLY A 225 4.57 -6.30 -23.77
CA GLY A 225 4.13 -5.12 -24.52
C GLY A 225 2.66 -5.19 -24.97
N LEU A 226 1.86 -6.14 -24.46
CA LEU A 226 0.44 -6.22 -24.78
C LEU A 226 -0.33 -5.08 -24.09
N LEU A 227 -1.04 -4.26 -24.86
CA LEU A 227 -2.04 -3.34 -24.34
C LEU A 227 -3.30 -4.14 -23.95
N ILE A 228 -3.50 -4.30 -22.65
CA ILE A 228 -4.65 -5.01 -22.07
C ILE A 228 -5.91 -4.17 -22.25
N HIS A 229 -5.84 -2.89 -21.94
CA HIS A 229 -6.97 -1.97 -22.04
C HIS A 229 -6.51 -0.52 -22.20
N ASP A 230 -7.29 0.28 -22.93
CA ASP A 230 -7.15 1.73 -23.04
C ASP A 230 -8.54 2.35 -22.98
N SER A 231 -8.77 3.18 -21.97
CA SER A 231 -10.09 3.66 -21.61
C SER A 231 -10.51 4.94 -22.32
N LEU A 232 -9.88 5.32 -23.44
CA LEU A 232 -9.96 6.63 -24.14
C LEU A 232 -11.21 7.48 -23.82
N ASP A 233 -12.43 6.93 -23.83
CA ASP A 233 -13.64 7.59 -23.31
C ASP A 233 -14.60 6.67 -22.48
N GLU A 234 -14.16 5.49 -22.01
CA GLU A 234 -15.02 4.44 -21.44
C GLU A 234 -14.84 4.19 -19.92
N LEU A 235 -14.45 5.19 -19.14
CA LEU A 235 -14.49 5.07 -17.67
C LEU A 235 -15.81 5.57 -17.09
N ALA A 236 -16.08 5.13 -15.85
CA ALA A 236 -17.14 5.72 -15.06
C ALA A 236 -16.98 7.26 -14.99
N PRO A 237 -18.10 8.00 -14.91
CA PRO A 237 -18.05 9.45 -14.88
C PRO A 237 -17.28 9.96 -13.65
N LEU A 238 -16.55 11.06 -13.85
CA LEU A 238 -15.85 11.80 -12.78
C LEU A 238 -14.88 10.92 -11.96
N VAL A 239 -14.27 9.92 -12.59
CA VAL A 239 -13.20 9.13 -11.97
C VAL A 239 -12.02 10.03 -11.65
N PHE A 240 -11.47 9.85 -10.45
CA PHE A 240 -10.43 10.72 -9.90
C PHE A 240 -9.07 10.02 -9.83
N GLU A 241 -9.01 8.84 -9.21
CA GLU A 241 -7.74 8.14 -8.97
C GLU A 241 -7.88 6.62 -9.00
N LEU A 242 -6.78 5.95 -9.36
CA LEU A 242 -6.60 4.50 -9.32
C LEU A 242 -5.76 4.09 -8.11
N ASP A 243 -6.08 2.90 -7.58
CA ASP A 243 -5.22 2.17 -6.64
C ASP A 243 -5.32 0.64 -6.89
N ILE A 244 -4.29 -0.10 -6.51
CA ILE A 244 -4.13 -1.52 -6.85
C ILE A 244 -4.43 -2.39 -5.63
N VAL A 245 -5.42 -3.29 -5.76
CA VAL A 245 -5.79 -4.27 -4.72
C VAL A 245 -4.99 -5.56 -4.90
N ARG A 246 -4.96 -6.09 -6.12
CA ARG A 246 -4.27 -7.32 -6.54
C ARG A 246 -3.76 -7.16 -7.97
N ARG A 247 -2.87 -8.04 -8.42
CA ARG A 247 -2.34 -8.07 -9.81
C ARG A 247 -3.42 -7.89 -10.88
N ASP A 248 -4.59 -8.50 -10.69
CA ASP A 248 -5.74 -8.50 -11.60
C ASP A 248 -6.93 -7.67 -11.09
N VAL A 249 -6.81 -6.99 -9.94
CA VAL A 249 -7.91 -6.23 -9.32
C VAL A 249 -7.45 -4.84 -8.92
N PHE A 250 -8.16 -3.82 -9.41
CA PHE A 250 -7.89 -2.43 -9.09
C PHE A 250 -9.18 -1.71 -8.73
N ILE A 251 -9.03 -0.54 -8.13
CA ILE A 251 -10.14 0.35 -7.80
C ILE A 251 -9.99 1.69 -8.50
N LEU A 252 -11.13 2.30 -8.81
CA LEU A 252 -11.23 3.68 -9.24
C LEU A 252 -12.11 4.44 -8.25
N THR A 253 -11.63 5.58 -7.77
CA THR A 253 -12.44 6.54 -7.03
C THR A 253 -13.19 7.44 -7.99
N SER A 254 -14.38 7.90 -7.63
CA SER A 254 -15.13 8.89 -8.39
C SER A 254 -15.82 9.86 -7.47
N VAL A 255 -15.81 11.12 -7.88
CA VAL A 255 -16.50 12.21 -7.17
C VAL A 255 -17.96 12.37 -7.62
N ALA A 256 -18.47 11.48 -8.48
CA ALA A 256 -19.87 11.49 -8.87
C ALA A 256 -20.79 11.23 -7.67
N ASP A 257 -21.94 11.91 -7.64
CA ASP A 257 -22.90 11.87 -6.54
C ASP A 257 -22.23 12.25 -5.20
N SER A 258 -22.38 11.42 -4.16
CA SER A 258 -21.69 11.57 -2.87
C SER A 258 -20.33 10.85 -2.83
N GLY A 259 -19.82 10.40 -3.98
CA GLY A 259 -18.58 9.64 -4.09
C GLY A 259 -18.80 8.12 -4.18
N LYS A 260 -17.98 7.48 -5.02
CA LYS A 260 -18.08 6.04 -5.32
C LYS A 260 -16.69 5.40 -5.43
N ILE A 261 -16.60 4.14 -5.00
CA ILE A 261 -15.44 3.28 -5.24
C ILE A 261 -15.87 2.17 -6.20
N PHE A 262 -15.28 2.14 -7.39
CA PHE A 262 -15.51 1.08 -8.37
C PHE A 262 -14.41 0.04 -8.26
N VAL A 263 -14.77 -1.24 -8.14
CA VAL A 263 -13.83 -2.36 -8.14
C VAL A 263 -13.89 -3.06 -9.49
N TYR A 264 -12.75 -3.13 -10.17
CA TYR A 264 -12.62 -3.77 -11.48
C TYR A 264 -11.70 -4.97 -11.41
N GLN A 265 -11.98 -5.95 -12.28
CA GLN A 265 -11.09 -7.09 -12.53
C GLN A 265 -10.67 -7.15 -13.99
N ILE A 266 -9.42 -7.51 -14.24
CA ILE A 266 -8.88 -7.74 -15.59
C ILE A 266 -8.38 -9.17 -15.73
N ASP A 267 -8.22 -9.60 -16.98
CA ASP A 267 -7.35 -10.72 -17.30
C ASP A 267 -6.05 -10.14 -17.88
N PRO A 268 -4.90 -10.27 -17.19
CA PRO A 268 -3.65 -9.64 -17.61
C PRO A 268 -3.01 -10.29 -18.85
N THR A 269 -3.62 -11.35 -19.39
CA THR A 269 -3.08 -12.13 -20.52
C THR A 269 -3.78 -11.84 -21.84
N VAL A 270 -4.91 -11.13 -21.82
CA VAL A 270 -5.71 -10.86 -23.02
C VAL A 270 -6.07 -9.38 -23.11
N SER A 271 -6.18 -8.86 -24.34
CA SER A 271 -6.68 -7.51 -24.57
C SER A 271 -8.21 -7.51 -24.46
N ARG A 272 -8.72 -7.05 -23.32
CA ARG A 272 -10.16 -6.99 -23.02
C ARG A 272 -10.45 -5.88 -22.03
N ALA A 273 -11.63 -5.27 -22.17
CA ALA A 273 -12.16 -4.32 -21.20
C ALA A 273 -12.22 -4.92 -19.78
N PRO A 274 -11.83 -4.15 -18.74
CA PRO A 274 -12.02 -4.53 -17.35
C PRO A 274 -13.50 -4.83 -17.03
N VAL A 275 -13.73 -5.81 -16.17
CA VAL A 275 -15.06 -6.17 -15.69
C VAL A 275 -15.34 -5.41 -14.40
N LEU A 276 -16.39 -4.59 -14.38
CA LEU A 276 -16.88 -4.00 -13.14
C LEU A 276 -17.45 -5.09 -12.23
N ILE A 277 -16.87 -5.26 -11.05
CA ILE A 277 -17.28 -6.27 -10.06
C ILE A 277 -18.34 -5.68 -9.13
N VAL A 278 -18.02 -4.56 -8.50
CA VAL A 278 -18.89 -3.89 -7.53
C VAL A 278 -18.65 -2.37 -7.53
N THR A 279 -19.72 -1.60 -7.32
CA THR A 279 -19.72 -0.18 -7.01
C THR A 279 -20.11 -0.01 -5.55
N LEU A 280 -19.23 0.59 -4.76
CA LEU A 280 -19.44 0.86 -3.35
C LEU A 280 -19.71 2.36 -3.16
N SER A 281 -20.92 2.70 -2.71
CA SER A 281 -21.29 4.09 -2.44
C SER A 281 -20.70 4.56 -1.11
N LEU A 282 -20.17 5.79 -1.09
CA LEU A 282 -19.84 6.50 0.15
C LEU A 282 -21.12 6.94 0.90
N PRO A 283 -21.01 7.39 2.17
CA PRO A 283 -22.12 8.04 2.85
C PRO A 283 -22.63 9.23 2.05
N LYS A 284 -23.91 9.55 2.21
CA LYS A 284 -24.48 10.73 1.57
C LYS A 284 -23.91 12.01 2.20
N ASN A 285 -23.48 12.93 1.34
CA ASN A 285 -22.86 14.18 1.74
C ASN A 285 -23.79 15.35 1.44
N ASN A 286 -23.80 16.35 2.32
CA ASN A 286 -24.45 17.64 2.05
C ASN A 286 -23.60 18.54 1.13
N VAL A 287 -22.37 18.12 0.85
CA VAL A 287 -21.35 18.87 0.12
C VAL A 287 -20.83 18.01 -1.02
N ASN A 288 -20.59 18.62 -2.18
CA ASN A 288 -19.96 17.92 -3.29
C ASN A 288 -18.51 17.57 -2.94
N ILE A 289 -18.10 16.35 -3.24
CA ILE A 289 -16.70 15.96 -3.16
C ILE A 289 -15.97 16.56 -4.37
N ILE A 290 -14.89 17.31 -4.13
CA ILE A 290 -14.06 17.90 -5.19
C ILE A 290 -12.80 17.08 -5.46
N ARG A 291 -12.40 16.25 -4.50
CA ARG A 291 -11.22 15.40 -4.58
C ARG A 291 -11.48 14.09 -3.87
N PHE A 292 -11.13 12.97 -4.49
CA PHE A 292 -11.23 11.65 -3.87
C PHE A 292 -10.04 10.79 -4.28
N THR A 293 -9.02 10.77 -3.43
CA THR A 293 -7.76 10.05 -3.68
C THR A 293 -7.78 8.66 -3.06
N ALA A 294 -6.96 7.77 -3.61
CA ALA A 294 -6.73 6.44 -3.07
C ALA A 294 -5.23 6.15 -2.99
N ARG A 295 -4.82 5.59 -1.86
CA ARG A 295 -3.43 5.33 -1.52
C ARG A 295 -3.32 3.96 -0.86
N SER A 296 -2.42 3.15 -1.38
CA SER A 296 -1.90 1.98 -0.69
C SER A 296 -0.37 1.94 -0.78
N GLY A 297 0.25 1.12 0.07
CA GLY A 297 1.66 0.77 -0.15
C GLY A 297 1.84 0.08 -1.50
N GLN A 298 3.03 0.08 -2.09
CA GLN A 298 3.21 -0.58 -3.37
C GLN A 298 2.75 -2.05 -3.32
N PHE A 299 2.02 -2.49 -4.36
CA PHE A 299 1.70 -3.89 -4.52
C PHE A 299 2.97 -4.70 -4.81
N GLN A 300 3.28 -5.65 -3.94
CA GLN A 300 4.38 -6.59 -4.11
C GLN A 300 3.81 -8.00 -4.09
N GLU A 301 3.84 -8.68 -5.24
CA GLU A 301 3.46 -10.10 -5.32
C GLU A 301 4.58 -11.02 -4.82
N ARG A 302 5.82 -10.57 -4.95
CA ARG A 302 7.02 -11.33 -4.61
C ARG A 302 7.73 -10.68 -3.44
N PRO A 303 8.35 -11.48 -2.57
CA PRO A 303 9.20 -10.95 -1.52
C PRO A 303 10.40 -10.24 -2.14
N THR A 304 10.78 -9.11 -1.54
CA THR A 304 12.04 -8.44 -1.90
C THR A 304 13.22 -9.32 -1.50
N PRO A 305 14.27 -9.48 -2.34
CA PRO A 305 15.42 -10.29 -2.01
C PRO A 305 16.03 -9.98 -0.64
N GLY A 306 16.17 -11.03 0.18
CA GLY A 306 16.74 -10.94 1.52
C GLY A 306 15.79 -10.49 2.62
N THR A 307 14.50 -10.26 2.33
CA THR A 307 13.47 -10.09 3.35
C THR A 307 13.07 -11.44 3.95
N LEU A 308 12.72 -11.46 5.24
CA LEU A 308 12.24 -12.67 5.92
C LEU A 308 10.72 -12.83 5.84
N PHE A 309 10.00 -11.71 5.84
CA PHE A 309 8.55 -11.65 5.88
C PHE A 309 8.06 -10.55 4.93
N MET A 310 6.83 -10.71 4.45
CA MET A 310 6.11 -9.67 3.72
C MET A 310 4.66 -9.58 4.19
N PRO A 311 4.00 -8.41 4.12
CA PRO A 311 2.59 -8.31 4.46
C PRO A 311 1.74 -9.19 3.55
N SER A 312 0.72 -9.83 4.12
CA SER A 312 -0.26 -10.55 3.32
C SER A 312 -0.98 -9.58 2.37
N PRO A 313 -1.05 -9.85 1.06
CA PRO A 313 -1.75 -8.99 0.11
C PRO A 313 -3.22 -8.76 0.47
N THR A 314 -3.88 -9.74 1.10
CA THR A 314 -5.28 -9.66 1.52
C THR A 314 -5.52 -8.77 2.73
N SER A 315 -4.47 -8.48 3.49
CA SER A 315 -4.53 -7.68 4.72
C SER A 315 -4.01 -6.27 4.50
N ARG A 316 -3.72 -5.86 3.26
CA ARG A 316 -3.30 -4.50 2.96
C ARG A 316 -4.42 -3.51 3.31
N THR A 317 -4.02 -2.36 3.82
CA THR A 317 -4.91 -1.23 4.08
C THR A 317 -4.84 -0.26 2.91
N HIS A 318 -6.00 0.15 2.43
CA HIS A 318 -6.19 1.23 1.50
C HIS A 318 -6.66 2.45 2.29
N VAL A 319 -6.01 3.58 2.03
CA VAL A 319 -6.34 4.87 2.62
C VAL A 319 -6.91 5.75 1.52
N PHE A 320 -8.12 6.23 1.75
CA PHE A 320 -8.77 7.16 0.85
C PHE A 320 -8.87 8.50 1.55
N SER A 321 -8.63 9.58 0.81
CA SER A 321 -8.89 10.92 1.30
C SER A 321 -9.92 11.57 0.40
N PHE A 322 -10.94 12.18 0.98
CA PHE A 322 -11.89 12.98 0.22
C PHE A 322 -12.06 14.36 0.84
N GLU A 323 -12.15 15.34 -0.04
CA GLU A 323 -12.29 16.77 0.28
C GLU A 323 -13.61 17.29 -0.29
N GLY A 324 -14.41 17.91 0.56
CA GLY A 324 -15.63 18.60 0.17
C GLY A 324 -15.36 20.04 -0.32
N GLU A 325 -16.31 20.62 -1.07
CA GLU A 325 -16.29 22.05 -1.44
C GLU A 325 -16.19 23.00 -0.22
N ASP A 326 -16.68 22.56 0.94
CA ASP A 326 -16.60 23.26 2.23
C ASP A 326 -15.22 23.15 2.91
N ARG A 327 -14.27 22.45 2.26
CA ARG A 327 -12.94 22.09 2.78
C ARG A 327 -12.96 21.10 3.94
N SER A 328 -14.08 20.42 4.18
CA SER A 328 -14.08 19.24 5.05
C SER A 328 -13.21 18.16 4.41
N CYS A 329 -12.32 17.57 5.22
CA CYS A 329 -11.32 16.63 4.77
C CYS A 329 -11.36 15.38 5.64
N TYR A 330 -11.72 14.26 5.03
CA TYR A 330 -11.83 12.99 5.74
C TYR A 330 -10.89 11.95 5.17
N THR A 331 -10.43 11.06 6.05
CA THR A 331 -9.61 9.90 5.71
C THR A 331 -10.38 8.61 6.05
N LEU A 332 -10.57 7.76 5.04
CA LEU A 332 -11.27 6.49 5.13
C LEU A 332 -10.27 5.34 4.97
N PHE A 333 -10.26 4.40 5.91
CA PHE A 333 -9.41 3.21 5.90
C PHE A 333 -10.25 1.99 5.54
N ILE A 334 -9.78 1.18 4.59
CA ILE A 334 -10.46 -0.03 4.12
C ILE A 334 -9.44 -1.14 3.92
N ARG A 335 -9.75 -2.37 4.34
CA ARG A 335 -8.89 -3.54 4.06
C ARG A 335 -9.13 -4.11 2.67
N SER A 336 -8.09 -4.60 2.00
CA SER A 336 -8.20 -5.26 0.68
C SER A 336 -9.18 -6.43 0.68
N SER A 337 -9.27 -7.18 1.78
CA SER A 337 -10.24 -8.27 1.94
C SER A 337 -11.70 -7.84 1.72
N THR A 338 -12.03 -6.57 1.98
CA THR A 338 -13.36 -5.99 1.70
C THR A 338 -13.68 -6.04 0.21
N PHE A 339 -12.73 -5.63 -0.64
CA PHE A 339 -12.90 -5.64 -2.09
C PHE A 339 -12.83 -7.06 -2.65
N LEU A 340 -11.86 -7.84 -2.19
CA LEU A 340 -11.63 -9.21 -2.65
C LEU A 340 -12.81 -10.13 -2.36
N ARG A 341 -13.55 -9.91 -1.27
CA ARG A 341 -14.79 -10.65 -0.97
C ARG A 341 -15.79 -10.62 -2.12
N TYR A 342 -15.99 -9.48 -2.76
CA TYR A 342 -16.93 -9.37 -3.90
C TYR A 342 -16.40 -10.05 -5.16
N VAL A 343 -15.08 -9.99 -5.37
CA VAL A 343 -14.40 -10.70 -6.47
C VAL A 343 -14.54 -12.22 -6.29
N ASP A 344 -14.27 -12.71 -5.09
CA ASP A 344 -14.31 -14.15 -4.77
C ASP A 344 -15.75 -14.70 -4.78
N GLN A 345 -16.76 -13.85 -4.55
CA GLN A 345 -18.17 -14.19 -4.74
C GLN A 345 -18.62 -14.17 -6.21
N GLY A 346 -17.75 -13.75 -7.13
CA GLY A 346 -18.07 -13.68 -8.56
C GLY A 346 -19.10 -12.60 -8.91
N CYS A 347 -19.18 -11.53 -8.12
CA CYS A 347 -20.07 -10.39 -8.39
C CYS A 347 -19.74 -9.74 -9.74
N LYS A 348 -20.75 -9.20 -10.41
CA LYS A 348 -20.61 -8.45 -11.67
C LYS A 348 -21.58 -7.28 -11.66
N GLY A 349 -21.06 -6.05 -11.64
CA GLY A 349 -21.85 -4.82 -11.63
C GLY A 349 -22.77 -4.67 -10.42
N LEU A 350 -22.40 -5.24 -9.26
CA LEU A 350 -23.21 -5.11 -8.04
C LEU A 350 -23.10 -3.67 -7.50
N GLU A 351 -24.21 -3.02 -7.18
CA GLU A 351 -24.20 -1.75 -6.44
C GLU A 351 -24.51 -1.99 -4.97
N VAL A 352 -23.65 -1.50 -4.07
CA VAL A 352 -23.83 -1.66 -2.63
C VAL A 352 -23.87 -0.29 -1.96
N PRO A 353 -25.00 0.10 -1.34
CA PRO A 353 -25.10 1.35 -0.61
C PRO A 353 -24.23 1.30 0.65
N TRP A 354 -23.83 2.46 1.18
CA TRP A 354 -23.00 2.57 2.39
C TRP A 354 -23.47 1.68 3.55
N SER A 355 -24.77 1.65 3.85
CA SER A 355 -25.35 0.83 4.92
C SER A 355 -25.12 -0.69 4.75
N GLY A 356 -24.85 -1.15 3.53
CA GLY A 356 -24.58 -2.55 3.22
C GLY A 356 -23.12 -2.99 3.42
N TRP A 357 -22.17 -2.06 3.49
CA TRP A 357 -20.74 -2.40 3.51
C TRP A 357 -19.88 -1.52 4.42
N GLY A 358 -20.19 -0.23 4.57
CA GLY A 358 -19.31 0.79 5.15
C GLY A 358 -19.08 0.64 6.64
N GLU A 359 -20.13 0.55 7.45
CA GLU A 359 -20.04 0.65 8.92
C GLU A 359 -19.02 -0.33 9.53
N LYS A 360 -19.02 -1.59 9.08
CA LYS A 360 -18.18 -2.65 9.66
C LYS A 360 -16.80 -2.75 9.03
N GLU A 361 -16.66 -2.40 7.75
CA GLU A 361 -15.44 -2.66 6.98
C GLU A 361 -14.53 -1.44 6.88
N THR A 362 -14.95 -0.31 7.43
CA THR A 362 -14.23 0.95 7.31
C THR A 362 -13.97 1.62 8.65
N ARG A 363 -12.98 2.52 8.65
CA ARG A 363 -12.77 3.52 9.69
C ARG A 363 -12.71 4.88 9.01
N LEU A 364 -13.52 5.82 9.43
CA LEU A 364 -13.52 7.20 8.93
C LEU A 364 -13.01 8.13 10.03
N MET A 365 -12.13 9.06 9.69
CA MET A 365 -11.54 10.04 10.60
C MET A 365 -11.40 11.39 9.91
N GLU A 366 -11.37 12.47 10.68
CA GLU A 366 -10.88 13.76 10.18
C GLU A 366 -9.41 13.64 9.75
N GLN A 367 -9.05 14.30 8.66
CA GLN A 367 -7.72 14.16 8.05
C GLN A 367 -6.61 14.64 8.98
N ARG A 368 -5.69 13.72 9.32
CA ARG A 368 -4.52 14.00 10.18
C ARG A 368 -3.25 14.39 9.41
N MET A 369 -3.24 14.19 8.09
CA MET A 369 -2.04 14.39 7.26
C MET A 369 -2.20 15.62 6.39
N GLU A 370 -1.21 16.51 6.43
CA GLU A 370 -1.15 17.67 5.55
C GLU A 370 -0.44 17.28 4.24
N GLY A 371 -1.09 17.47 3.09
CA GLY A 371 -0.49 17.28 1.76
C GLY A 371 -0.80 15.94 1.05
N ASP A 372 -0.36 15.86 -0.21
CA ASP A 372 -0.61 14.72 -1.12
C ASP A 372 0.57 13.73 -1.16
N TRP A 373 1.21 13.51 0.00
CA TRP A 373 2.36 12.62 0.08
C TRP A 373 1.95 11.19 -0.24
N ARG A 374 2.79 10.50 -1.02
CA ARG A 374 2.62 9.09 -1.35
C ARG A 374 3.44 8.24 -0.37
N ARG A 375 3.09 6.96 -0.21
CA ARG A 375 3.86 5.94 0.53
C ARG A 375 3.93 6.07 2.06
N TYR A 376 2.94 6.71 2.68
CA TYR A 376 2.71 6.67 4.14
C TYR A 376 1.90 5.44 4.59
N VAL A 377 1.62 4.51 3.67
CA VAL A 377 0.89 3.27 3.91
C VAL A 377 1.78 2.11 3.48
N HIS A 378 1.88 1.08 4.31
CA HIS A 378 2.58 -0.15 3.95
C HIS A 378 1.97 -1.36 4.67
N GLY A 379 1.59 -2.38 3.91
CA GLY A 379 0.85 -3.52 4.45
C GLY A 379 -0.44 -3.07 5.13
N HIS A 380 -0.60 -3.43 6.40
CA HIS A 380 -1.73 -3.05 7.27
C HIS A 380 -1.44 -1.79 8.12
N ARG A 381 -0.29 -1.14 7.94
CA ARG A 381 0.14 0.01 8.74
C ARG A 381 0.06 1.31 7.96
N VAL A 382 -0.31 2.36 8.68
CA VAL A 382 -0.35 3.74 8.18
C VAL A 382 0.45 4.60 9.14
N VAL A 383 1.41 5.37 8.63
CA VAL A 383 2.16 6.34 9.42
C VAL A 383 1.57 7.73 9.22
N CYS A 384 1.39 8.47 10.30
CA CYS A 384 0.86 9.84 10.26
C CYS A 384 1.46 10.70 11.39
N ASN A 385 1.22 12.01 11.31
CA ASN A 385 1.57 12.90 12.41
C ASN A 385 0.74 12.54 13.64
N SER A 386 1.36 12.57 14.82
CA SER A 386 0.65 12.48 16.08
C SER A 386 -0.39 13.61 16.20
N ILE A 387 -1.47 13.36 16.94
CA ILE A 387 -2.55 14.33 17.19
C ILE A 387 -1.99 15.63 17.81
N ASP A 388 -0.98 15.52 18.67
CA ASP A 388 -0.30 16.66 19.30
C ASP A 388 0.75 17.33 18.39
N LYS A 389 0.98 16.80 17.18
CA LYS A 389 1.98 17.22 16.19
C LYS A 389 3.44 17.18 16.69
N GLN A 390 3.74 16.52 17.81
CA GLN A 390 5.10 16.40 18.37
C GLN A 390 5.72 15.01 18.16
N GLY A 391 5.02 14.12 17.44
CA GLY A 391 5.43 12.75 17.28
C GLY A 391 4.93 12.10 16.00
N VAL A 392 5.23 10.80 15.90
CA VAL A 392 4.74 9.91 14.86
C VAL A 392 3.71 8.94 15.46
N ASP A 393 2.59 8.80 14.76
CA ASP A 393 1.58 7.77 15.02
C ASP A 393 1.66 6.70 13.93
N VAL A 394 1.67 5.43 14.34
CA VAL A 394 1.48 4.28 13.45
C VAL A 394 0.14 3.63 13.77
N LEU A 395 -0.79 3.71 12.82
CA LEU A 395 -2.08 3.05 12.86
C LEU A 395 -1.94 1.65 12.24
N ASP A 396 -2.13 0.61 13.05
CA ASP A 396 -2.02 -0.79 12.63
C ASP A 396 -3.42 -1.44 12.58
N PHE A 397 -3.88 -1.76 11.37
CA PHE A 397 -5.20 -2.34 11.09
C PHE A 397 -5.18 -3.87 10.99
N SER A 398 -4.18 -4.53 11.57
CA SER A 398 -4.12 -6.00 11.57
C SER A 398 -5.29 -6.62 12.36
N PRO A 399 -5.99 -7.63 11.80
CA PRO A 399 -7.25 -8.17 12.34
C PRO A 399 -7.14 -8.87 13.69
N PHE A 400 -5.97 -9.39 14.06
CA PHE A 400 -5.79 -10.21 15.27
C PHE A 400 -5.03 -9.49 16.39
N SER A 401 -4.91 -8.17 16.28
CA SER A 401 -4.16 -7.34 17.21
C SER A 401 -4.90 -7.14 18.55
N THR A 402 -6.19 -7.47 18.64
CA THR A 402 -7.04 -7.17 19.80
C THR A 402 -6.67 -7.89 21.10
N SER A 403 -6.05 -9.08 21.06
CA SER A 403 -5.81 -9.90 22.26
C SER A 403 -4.39 -9.80 22.84
N LYS A 404 -3.37 -9.43 22.05
CA LYS A 404 -1.96 -9.41 22.51
C LYS A 404 -1.52 -8.07 23.11
N TYR A 405 -2.36 -7.05 23.03
CA TYR A 405 -1.97 -5.64 23.21
C TYR A 405 -2.59 -4.99 24.46
N SER A 406 -3.28 -5.78 25.29
CA SER A 406 -3.96 -5.28 26.50
C SER A 406 -3.01 -4.98 27.68
N SER A 407 -1.70 -5.23 27.53
CA SER A 407 -0.71 -5.01 28.58
C SER A 407 0.41 -4.09 28.09
N PRO A 408 0.74 -3.01 28.83
CA PRO A 408 1.88 -2.16 28.51
C PRO A 408 3.16 -3.00 28.43
N MET A 409 3.92 -2.86 27.35
CA MET A 409 5.21 -3.54 27.20
C MET A 409 6.23 -2.90 28.16
N PRO A 410 6.87 -3.68 29.06
CA PRO A 410 7.92 -3.15 29.92
C PRO A 410 9.05 -2.56 29.08
N GLY A 411 9.37 -1.28 29.29
CA GLY A 411 10.45 -0.59 28.58
C GLY A 411 10.09 -0.05 27.20
N SER A 412 8.81 -0.04 26.79
CA SER A 412 8.40 0.66 25.57
C SER A 412 8.65 2.17 25.68
N GLN A 413 9.28 2.76 24.67
CA GLN A 413 9.46 4.21 24.60
C GLN A 413 8.23 4.94 24.04
N GLY A 414 7.34 4.21 23.34
CA GLY A 414 6.09 4.75 22.80
C GLY A 414 4.86 4.49 23.68
N GLN A 415 3.83 5.31 23.49
CA GLN A 415 2.48 5.08 24.00
C GLN A 415 1.71 4.15 23.06
N GLN A 416 0.83 3.31 23.61
CA GLN A 416 0.03 2.39 22.83
C GLN A 416 -1.41 2.39 23.32
N TYR A 417 -2.36 2.36 22.38
CA TYR A 417 -3.75 2.11 22.70
C TYR A 417 -4.46 1.36 21.58
N PHE A 418 -5.55 0.70 21.95
CA PHE A 418 -6.45 0.03 21.02
C PHE A 418 -7.69 0.89 20.78
N SER A 419 -8.05 1.07 19.53
CA SER A 419 -9.26 1.78 19.10
C SER A 419 -10.24 0.79 18.49
N GLY A 420 -11.09 0.22 19.34
CA GLY A 420 -12.16 -0.71 18.94
C GLY A 420 -13.54 -0.07 18.90
N ASP A 421 -13.73 1.05 19.58
CA ASP A 421 -15.03 1.72 19.65
C ASP A 421 -15.42 2.32 18.29
N PRO A 422 -16.71 2.50 18.01
CA PRO A 422 -17.18 3.14 16.79
C PRO A 422 -16.73 4.60 16.72
N THR A 423 -16.35 5.06 15.53
CA THR A 423 -16.26 6.49 15.24
C THR A 423 -17.59 6.93 14.69
N VAL A 424 -18.15 8.00 15.23
CA VAL A 424 -19.38 8.64 14.76
C VAL A 424 -19.04 10.05 14.33
N ILE A 425 -19.24 10.36 13.05
CA ILE A 425 -19.20 11.74 12.56
C ILE A 425 -20.63 12.25 12.57
N SER A 426 -20.88 13.28 13.36
CA SER A 426 -22.24 13.79 13.56
C SER A 426 -22.73 14.50 12.30
N LYS A 427 -23.98 14.27 11.91
CA LYS A 427 -24.63 15.09 10.86
C LYS A 427 -24.64 16.58 11.20
N ASP A 428 -24.59 16.93 12.49
CA ASP A 428 -24.60 18.31 12.96
C ASP A 428 -23.28 19.06 12.63
N GLU A 429 -22.21 18.34 12.27
CA GLU A 429 -20.98 18.93 11.73
C GLU A 429 -21.15 19.45 10.29
N GLY A 430 -22.26 19.09 9.63
CA GLY A 430 -22.70 19.68 8.36
C GLY A 430 -22.24 18.95 7.11
N SER A 431 -21.23 18.09 7.16
CA SER A 431 -20.69 17.42 5.96
C SER A 431 -21.54 16.26 5.44
N PHE A 432 -22.29 15.57 6.32
CA PHE A 432 -23.08 14.39 5.99
C PHE A 432 -24.58 14.59 6.23
N GLU A 433 -25.44 13.94 5.43
CA GLU A 433 -26.90 13.99 5.60
C GLU A 433 -27.37 13.28 6.89
N GLU A 434 -26.62 12.28 7.33
CA GLU A 434 -26.90 11.42 8.48
C GLU A 434 -25.61 11.14 9.27
N ASP A 435 -25.74 10.67 10.50
CA ASP A 435 -24.59 10.28 11.31
C ASP A 435 -23.83 9.13 10.63
N VAL A 436 -22.54 9.31 10.40
CA VAL A 436 -21.70 8.29 9.77
C VAL A 436 -20.98 7.49 10.83
N VAL A 437 -21.39 6.24 11.00
CA VAL A 437 -20.79 5.29 11.94
C VAL A 437 -19.80 4.38 11.23
N THR A 438 -18.59 4.22 11.79
CA THR A 438 -17.55 3.31 11.29
C THR A 438 -16.88 2.52 12.43
N ARG A 439 -16.43 1.29 12.17
CA ARG A 439 -16.04 0.32 13.23
C ARG A 439 -14.79 -0.51 12.96
N LEU A 440 -14.04 -0.27 11.88
CA LEU A 440 -12.83 -1.04 11.60
C LEU A 440 -11.80 -0.81 12.73
N PRO A 441 -11.43 -1.83 13.51
CA PRO A 441 -10.56 -1.66 14.67
C PRO A 441 -9.10 -1.45 14.25
N TYR A 442 -8.32 -0.76 15.07
CA TYR A 442 -6.90 -0.54 14.86
C TYR A 442 -6.16 -0.31 16.17
N HIS A 443 -4.84 -0.49 16.13
CA HIS A 443 -3.94 -0.11 17.21
C HIS A 443 -3.18 1.14 16.83
N VAL A 444 -2.86 1.95 17.82
CA VAL A 444 -1.98 3.09 17.66
C VAL A 444 -0.73 2.84 18.49
N ALA A 445 0.41 3.00 17.84
CA ALA A 445 1.68 3.19 18.52
C ALA A 445 2.15 4.63 18.24
N SER A 446 2.45 5.37 19.30
CA SER A 446 2.82 6.78 19.24
C SER A 446 4.19 6.98 19.87
N ARG A 447 5.03 7.80 19.24
CA ARG A 447 6.34 8.17 19.80
C ARG A 447 6.73 9.58 19.42
N GLU A 448 7.18 10.36 20.39
CA GLU A 448 7.74 11.69 20.16
C GLU A 448 9.01 11.60 19.31
N VAL A 449 9.21 12.59 18.43
CA VAL A 449 10.41 12.72 17.60
C VAL A 449 11.00 14.11 17.78
N GLU A 450 12.33 14.21 17.80
CA GLU A 450 13.02 15.47 18.07
C GLU A 450 12.70 16.58 17.06
N ASN A 451 12.42 16.20 15.81
CA ASN A 451 12.03 17.13 14.75
C ASN A 451 10.81 16.57 14.02
N THR A 452 9.69 17.29 14.05
CA THR A 452 8.48 16.91 13.31
C THR A 452 8.74 17.03 11.80
N PRO A 453 8.78 15.92 11.05
CA PRO A 453 8.92 15.95 9.61
C PRO A 453 7.67 16.53 8.95
N HIS A 454 7.82 17.00 7.71
CA HIS A 454 6.67 17.49 6.93
C HIS A 454 5.80 16.34 6.41
N ALA A 455 6.41 15.16 6.24
CA ALA A 455 5.74 13.95 5.80
C ALA A 455 6.47 12.72 6.34
N TYR A 456 5.75 11.61 6.39
CA TYR A 456 6.30 10.31 6.71
C TYR A 456 6.11 9.33 5.55
N LEU A 457 7.11 8.51 5.32
CA LEU A 457 7.03 7.31 4.49
C LEU A 457 7.23 6.09 5.39
N ILE A 458 6.73 4.95 4.96
CA ILE A 458 6.85 3.70 5.69
C ILE A 458 7.15 2.54 4.74
N ASP A 459 7.99 1.63 5.19
CA ASP A 459 8.12 0.29 4.63
C ASP A 459 8.13 -0.76 5.75
N GLU A 460 8.47 -2.00 5.43
CA GLU A 460 8.51 -3.07 6.41
C GLU A 460 9.50 -2.85 7.57
N GLU A 461 10.61 -2.16 7.34
CA GLU A 461 11.74 -2.07 8.28
C GLU A 461 11.98 -0.65 8.80
N ARG A 462 11.30 0.36 8.23
CA ARG A 462 11.60 1.77 8.46
C ARG A 462 10.36 2.64 8.54
N ILE A 463 10.48 3.68 9.35
CA ILE A 463 9.75 4.94 9.16
C ILE A 463 10.75 5.96 8.63
N VAL A 464 10.35 6.76 7.65
CA VAL A 464 11.20 7.79 7.04
C VAL A 464 10.51 9.14 7.17
N GLY A 465 11.06 10.02 8.00
CA GLY A 465 10.64 11.41 8.08
C GLY A 465 11.27 12.25 6.97
N MET A 466 10.45 13.00 6.22
CA MET A 466 10.90 13.93 5.19
C MET A 466 10.93 15.37 5.72
N MET A 467 12.08 16.02 5.61
CA MET A 467 12.26 17.41 6.02
C MET A 467 12.64 18.30 4.83
N PHE A 468 11.86 19.35 4.61
CA PHE A 468 12.18 20.42 3.66
C PHE A 468 12.88 21.55 4.39
N ARG A 469 14.11 21.84 3.99
CA ARG A 469 14.82 23.07 4.35
C ARG A 469 14.92 23.95 3.12
N THR A 470 15.13 25.25 3.33
CA THR A 470 15.19 26.26 2.25
C THR A 470 16.16 25.94 1.12
N ASP A 471 17.20 25.15 1.40
CA ASP A 471 18.29 24.81 0.49
C ASP A 471 18.58 23.29 0.42
N ALA A 472 17.92 22.48 1.23
CA ALA A 472 18.23 21.05 1.36
C ALA A 472 16.98 20.22 1.64
N PHE A 473 17.03 18.97 1.18
CA PHE A 473 16.05 17.95 1.51
C PHE A 473 16.74 16.83 2.28
N GLU A 474 16.23 16.54 3.47
CA GLU A 474 16.80 15.56 4.38
C GLU A 474 15.77 14.49 4.72
N LEU A 475 16.23 13.24 4.75
CA LEU A 475 15.47 12.09 5.20
C LEU A 475 16.00 11.66 6.56
N THR A 476 15.14 11.55 7.56
CA THR A 476 15.46 10.89 8.83
C THR A 476 14.88 9.48 8.80
N VAL A 477 15.74 8.47 8.86
CA VAL A 477 15.38 7.06 8.76
C VAL A 477 15.42 6.44 10.15
N TYR A 478 14.27 5.99 10.64
CA TYR A 478 14.10 5.25 11.89
C TYR A 478 13.99 3.76 11.54
N SER A 479 14.99 2.96 11.90
CA SER A 479 15.08 1.54 11.50
C SER A 479 14.76 0.58 12.65
N PHE A 480 13.98 -0.47 12.40
CA PHE A 480 13.54 -1.47 13.40
C PHE A 480 14.40 -2.74 13.46
#